data_AF-A0A833XIA1-F1
#
_entry.id   AF-A0A833XIA1-F1
#
_cell.length_a   1.000
_cell.length_b   1.000
_cell.length_c   1.000
_cell.angle_alpha   90.00
_cell.angle_beta   90.00
_cell.angle_gamma   90.00
#
_symmetry.space_group_name_H-M   'P 1'
#
loop_
_entity.id
_entity.type
_entity.pdbx_description
1 polymer ?
#
loop_
_entity_poly.entity_id
_entity_poly.type
_entity_poly.pdbx_seq_one_letter_code
_entity_poly.pdbx_strand_id
1 'polypeptide(L)'
;MNGHEEEQTAFEIGVVVPKRSANEENEDCDCVGVLVDEFRKAGLIVERVQGIADEFIKLAAPLETLGRAAAELQLRKRTHIGMDLQFEWEEVEAFVRQPDGSLFSWCERFHCYHHLIYGIVNKSPSTIALKFEGNEYHWKPGENIVQKLESEHFVKQVFPLHDELKRKNLLKSWALHWWNLTNQPIDEIYSYFGTKIAIYFAFLGMYTQWMLFPAAFAIALQLIDFGSLRLLVLPVFFVGIILWAVIFSQFWKRKNSALLARFGLTAFYILSIQHFTRVCGKISVKLIKHENNETTEKRADSLVYKVFGLYFMQSYIGIFYHALLHRNFLTLRQVLIQRLLVSQVFENLLENTLPYLKYSYKKYRVRDKKKREKGSSTRKIQFTTRVEKEYMKSSYSASIGEELEDGLFDDFLELALQFGMIMMFACAFPLTFAFAALNNITEIKTDALKLLTMFKRPVPRAATTIGAWLNIFQFLIVLSICTNCALLVWLYDQEGNWSIEPGLAAILVMEHILLLIKFGVSRFVPEEPAWVRDSRVKNATRAQDMCSKQLLRTISVGKKVFAVVREGER
;
A
#
# COMPACT_ATOMS: atom_id res chain seq x y z
N MET A 1 -40.76 -11.94 -3.52
CA MET A 1 -40.59 -10.50 -3.80
C MET A 1 -39.27 -10.33 -4.52
N ASN A 2 -39.29 -10.46 -5.85
CA ASN A 2 -38.13 -10.27 -6.70
C ASN A 2 -37.95 -8.78 -6.94
N GLY A 3 -37.13 -8.14 -6.11
CA GLY A 3 -36.57 -6.84 -6.42
C GLY A 3 -35.36 -7.06 -7.32
N HIS A 4 -35.53 -6.90 -8.63
CA HIS A 4 -34.43 -6.45 -9.46
C HIS A 4 -34.08 -5.05 -8.95
N GLU A 5 -33.14 -4.95 -8.00
CA GLU A 5 -32.38 -3.73 -7.83
C GLU A 5 -31.67 -3.51 -9.16
N GLU A 6 -32.13 -2.51 -9.93
CA GLU A 6 -31.37 -1.99 -11.06
C GLU A 6 -29.96 -1.68 -10.56
N GLU A 7 -29.01 -2.54 -10.94
CA GLU A 7 -27.60 -2.38 -10.61
C GLU A 7 -27.17 -1.00 -11.12
N GLN A 8 -27.13 -0.02 -10.22
CA GLN A 8 -26.81 1.35 -10.55
C GLN A 8 -25.42 1.33 -11.20
N THR A 9 -25.35 1.60 -12.52
CA THR A 9 -24.11 1.49 -13.29
C THR A 9 -23.02 2.35 -12.67
N ALA A 10 -22.11 1.71 -11.95
CA ALA A 10 -21.04 2.38 -11.23
C ALA A 10 -19.94 2.75 -12.23
N PHE A 11 -19.61 4.03 -12.32
CA PHE A 11 -18.47 4.51 -13.10
C PHE A 11 -17.17 4.23 -12.37
N GLU A 12 -16.25 3.51 -13.02
CA GLU A 12 -15.05 2.99 -12.37
C GLU A 12 -13.76 3.60 -12.90
N ILE A 13 -13.77 4.19 -14.09
CA ILE A 13 -12.60 4.83 -14.71
C ILE A 13 -12.96 6.25 -15.13
N GLY A 14 -12.03 7.19 -14.91
CA GLY A 14 -12.11 8.57 -15.35
C GLY A 14 -10.98 8.88 -16.33
N VAL A 15 -11.33 9.48 -17.47
CA VAL A 15 -10.39 10.01 -18.46
C VAL A 15 -10.47 11.53 -18.43
N VAL A 16 -9.32 12.21 -18.33
CA VAL A 16 -9.24 13.67 -18.26
C VAL A 16 -8.79 14.22 -19.61
N VAL A 17 -9.63 15.09 -20.18
CA VAL A 17 -9.38 15.77 -21.45
C VAL A 17 -9.50 17.29 -21.28
N PRO A 18 -8.85 18.09 -22.13
CA PRO A 18 -9.02 19.54 -22.11
C PRO A 18 -10.49 19.92 -22.32
N LYS A 19 -10.91 21.01 -21.67
CA LYS A 19 -12.28 21.50 -21.76
C LYS A 19 -12.49 22.31 -23.04
N ARG A 20 -13.57 22.04 -23.77
CA ARG A 20 -13.98 22.80 -24.98
C ARG A 20 -14.35 24.26 -24.66
N SER A 21 -13.91 25.19 -25.51
CA SER A 21 -14.33 26.59 -25.50
C SER A 21 -15.72 26.77 -26.15
N ALA A 22 -16.49 27.78 -25.74
CA ALA A 22 -17.90 27.95 -26.16
C ALA A 22 -18.09 28.46 -27.60
N ASN A 23 -17.02 28.78 -28.34
CA ASN A 23 -17.10 29.51 -29.61
C ASN A 23 -17.11 28.62 -30.87
N GLU A 24 -16.95 27.30 -30.75
CA GLU A 24 -16.68 26.44 -31.92
C GLU A 24 -17.55 25.18 -31.89
N GLU A 25 -18.87 25.33 -32.08
CA GLU A 25 -19.82 24.20 -32.18
C GLU A 25 -19.74 23.43 -33.52
N ASN A 26 -19.01 23.93 -34.53
CA ASN A 26 -19.08 23.48 -35.93
C ASN A 26 -17.73 22.97 -36.53
N GLU A 27 -16.97 22.13 -35.82
CA GLU A 27 -15.87 21.38 -36.45
C GLU A 27 -16.29 19.92 -36.68
N ASP A 28 -16.24 19.47 -37.95
CA ASP A 28 -16.69 18.15 -38.43
C ASP A 28 -15.86 16.94 -37.91
N CYS A 29 -14.89 17.13 -36.99
CA CYS A 29 -14.13 16.04 -36.38
C CYS A 29 -13.53 16.44 -35.01
N ASP A 30 -14.39 16.53 -33.98
CA ASP A 30 -13.98 16.80 -32.60
C ASP A 30 -13.25 15.58 -32.02
N CYS A 31 -11.97 15.75 -31.66
CA CYS A 31 -11.14 14.72 -31.00
C CYS A 31 -11.83 14.06 -29.78
N VAL A 32 -12.54 14.85 -28.96
CA VAL A 32 -13.28 14.34 -27.80
C VAL A 32 -14.49 13.51 -28.24
N GLY A 33 -15.17 13.94 -29.31
CA GLY A 33 -16.30 13.23 -29.91
C GLY A 33 -15.89 11.86 -30.43
N VAL A 34 -14.82 11.80 -31.23
CA VAL A 34 -14.28 10.54 -31.75
C VAL A 34 -13.88 9.61 -30.61
N LEU A 35 -13.19 10.11 -29.60
CA LEU A 35 -12.80 9.30 -28.44
C LEU A 35 -14.01 8.70 -27.71
N VAL A 36 -15.07 9.49 -27.49
CA VAL A 36 -16.31 9.03 -26.86
C VAL A 36 -17.03 7.98 -27.71
N ASP A 37 -17.08 8.17 -29.02
CA ASP A 37 -17.73 7.24 -29.93
C ASP A 37 -16.95 5.92 -30.03
N GLU A 38 -15.62 5.96 -30.03
CA GLU A 38 -14.79 4.75 -29.96
C GLU A 38 -14.97 4.00 -28.62
N PHE A 39 -15.08 4.70 -27.49
CA PHE A 39 -15.41 4.04 -26.21
C PHE A 39 -16.78 3.35 -26.24
N ARG A 40 -17.79 3.99 -26.86
CA ARG A 40 -19.12 3.38 -27.02
C ARG A 40 -19.08 2.17 -27.95
N LYS A 41 -18.32 2.23 -29.05
CA LYS A 41 -18.10 1.09 -29.96
C LYS A 41 -17.38 -0.08 -29.28
N ALA A 42 -16.51 0.20 -28.31
CA ALA A 42 -15.89 -0.81 -27.46
C ALA A 42 -16.84 -1.41 -26.41
N GLY A 43 -18.12 -1.00 -26.37
CA GLY A 43 -19.13 -1.52 -25.44
C GLY A 43 -19.08 -0.89 -24.04
N LEU A 44 -18.42 0.26 -23.88
CA LEU A 44 -18.38 1.03 -22.64
C LEU A 44 -19.54 2.02 -22.56
N ILE A 45 -20.08 2.17 -21.35
CA ILE A 45 -21.04 3.23 -21.00
C ILE A 45 -20.24 4.48 -20.66
N VAL A 46 -20.55 5.57 -21.36
CA VAL A 46 -19.77 6.82 -21.30
C VAL A 46 -20.64 7.98 -20.80
N GLU A 47 -20.17 8.68 -19.77
CA GLU A 47 -20.79 9.93 -19.30
C GLU A 47 -19.76 11.07 -19.31
N ARG A 48 -20.07 12.14 -20.05
CA ARG A 48 -19.25 13.36 -20.11
C ARG A 48 -19.65 14.31 -18.99
N VAL A 49 -18.66 14.83 -18.28
CA VAL A 49 -18.83 15.72 -17.14
C VAL A 49 -17.93 16.94 -17.32
N GLN A 50 -18.53 18.12 -17.49
CA GLN A 50 -17.76 19.35 -17.62
C GLN A 50 -17.24 19.81 -16.24
N GLY A 51 -15.92 19.95 -16.12
CA GLY A 51 -15.27 20.53 -14.96
C GLY A 51 -15.04 22.04 -15.08
N ILE A 52 -14.29 22.57 -14.12
CA ILE A 52 -13.91 23.98 -14.06
C ILE A 52 -12.80 24.27 -15.06
N ALA A 53 -11.74 23.46 -15.07
CA ALA A 53 -10.59 23.62 -15.97
C ALA A 53 -10.56 22.55 -17.08
N ASP A 54 -11.00 21.34 -16.77
CA ASP A 54 -10.90 20.17 -17.63
C ASP A 54 -12.30 19.58 -17.87
N GLU A 55 -12.44 18.77 -18.92
CA GLU A 55 -13.58 17.90 -19.13
C GLU A 55 -13.23 16.46 -18.73
N PHE A 56 -14.21 15.77 -18.13
CA PHE A 56 -14.03 14.43 -17.59
C PHE A 56 -14.95 13.45 -18.29
N ILE A 57 -14.40 12.35 -18.77
CA ILE A 57 -15.16 11.25 -19.36
C ILE A 57 -15.15 10.11 -18.34
N LYS A 58 -16.33 9.78 -17.80
CA LYS A 58 -16.51 8.64 -16.91
C LYS A 58 -16.87 7.41 -17.73
N LEU A 59 -16.22 6.29 -17.42
CA LEU A 59 -16.43 5.01 -18.09
C LEU A 59 -16.96 3.97 -17.10
N ALA A 60 -18.00 3.25 -17.53
CA ALA A 60 -18.51 2.04 -16.90
C ALA A 60 -18.59 0.94 -17.96
N ALA A 61 -18.54 -0.32 -17.56
CA ALA A 61 -18.67 -1.46 -18.47
C ALA A 61 -19.78 -2.39 -17.97
N PRO A 62 -20.73 -2.78 -18.84
CA PRO A 62 -21.65 -3.87 -18.55
C PRO A 62 -20.89 -5.16 -18.22
N LEU A 63 -21.50 -6.03 -17.41
CA LEU A 63 -20.89 -7.29 -17.01
C LEU A 63 -20.52 -8.18 -18.22
N GLU A 64 -21.35 -8.14 -19.27
CA GLU A 64 -21.10 -8.88 -20.51
C GLU A 64 -19.87 -8.36 -21.25
N THR A 65 -19.70 -7.04 -21.38
CA THR A 65 -18.51 -6.43 -22.01
C THR A 65 -17.24 -6.81 -21.23
N LEU A 66 -17.29 -6.75 -19.90
CA LEU A 66 -16.19 -7.21 -19.04
C LEU A 66 -15.92 -8.69 -19.21
N GLY A 67 -16.97 -9.51 -19.35
CA GLY A 67 -16.85 -10.95 -19.57
C GLY A 67 -16.16 -11.31 -20.87
N ARG A 68 -16.52 -10.63 -21.97
CA ARG A 68 -15.85 -10.81 -23.27
C ARG A 68 -14.39 -10.38 -23.20
N ALA A 69 -14.10 -9.21 -22.60
CA ALA A 69 -12.72 -8.74 -22.40
C ALA A 69 -11.90 -9.70 -21.52
N ALA A 70 -12.50 -10.28 -20.47
CA ALA A 70 -11.88 -11.27 -19.62
C ALA A 70 -11.52 -12.56 -20.37
N ALA A 71 -12.39 -13.00 -21.28
CA ALA A 71 -12.15 -14.17 -22.13
C ALA A 71 -11.03 -13.91 -23.17
N GLU A 72 -11.02 -12.73 -23.79
CA GLU A 72 -9.95 -12.28 -24.71
C GLU A 72 -8.59 -12.21 -24.01
N LEU A 73 -8.57 -11.71 -22.76
CA LEU A 73 -7.38 -11.69 -21.90
C LEU A 73 -6.97 -13.08 -21.37
N GLN A 74 -7.76 -14.12 -21.65
CA GLN A 74 -7.55 -15.49 -21.15
C GLN A 74 -7.42 -15.55 -19.62
N LEU A 75 -8.19 -14.71 -18.91
CA LEU A 75 -8.14 -14.66 -17.45
C LEU A 75 -8.51 -16.03 -16.87
N ARG A 76 -7.74 -16.50 -15.89
CA ARG A 76 -8.04 -17.75 -15.19
C ARG A 76 -8.81 -17.48 -13.91
N LYS A 77 -9.93 -18.18 -13.72
CA LYS A 77 -10.82 -18.03 -12.56
C LYS A 77 -11.15 -19.38 -11.94
N ARG A 78 -11.38 -19.34 -10.63
CA ARG A 78 -11.78 -20.52 -9.86
C ARG A 78 -13.21 -20.91 -10.17
N THR A 79 -13.42 -22.18 -10.47
CA THR A 79 -14.74 -22.81 -10.66
C THR A 79 -15.29 -23.37 -9.36
N HIS A 80 -16.59 -23.64 -9.29
CA HIS A 80 -17.23 -24.27 -8.13
C HIS A 80 -16.65 -25.66 -7.80
N ILE A 81 -15.99 -26.28 -8.78
CA ILE A 81 -15.29 -27.56 -8.65
C ILE A 81 -13.94 -27.40 -7.93
N GLY A 82 -13.43 -26.16 -7.83
CA GLY A 82 -12.18 -25.79 -7.16
C GLY A 82 -10.98 -25.63 -8.09
N MET A 83 -11.19 -25.68 -9.42
CA MET A 83 -10.14 -25.57 -10.42
C MET A 83 -10.06 -24.17 -11.00
N ASP A 84 -8.85 -23.70 -11.30
CA ASP A 84 -8.64 -22.43 -11.98
C ASP A 84 -8.59 -22.69 -13.50
N LEU A 85 -9.68 -22.35 -14.20
CA LEU A 85 -9.84 -22.53 -15.65
C LEU A 85 -9.85 -21.18 -16.36
N GLN A 86 -9.55 -21.18 -17.67
CA GLN A 86 -9.72 -19.99 -18.50
C GLN A 86 -11.20 -19.58 -18.49
N PHE A 87 -11.44 -18.28 -18.30
CA PHE A 87 -12.77 -17.73 -18.24
C PHE A 87 -13.41 -17.69 -19.62
N GLU A 88 -14.61 -18.25 -19.72
CA GLU A 88 -15.45 -18.19 -20.90
C GLU A 88 -16.81 -17.63 -20.49
N TRP A 89 -17.32 -16.67 -21.26
CA TRP A 89 -18.58 -15.99 -20.94
C TRP A 89 -19.79 -16.94 -21.00
N GLU A 90 -19.76 -17.90 -21.94
CA GLU A 90 -20.84 -18.89 -22.12
C GLU A 90 -20.99 -19.82 -20.92
N GLU A 91 -19.89 -20.07 -20.18
CA GLU A 91 -19.86 -20.95 -19.01
C GLU A 91 -19.78 -20.16 -17.68
N VAL A 92 -20.31 -18.93 -17.63
CA VAL A 92 -20.18 -18.04 -16.46
C VAL A 92 -20.65 -18.66 -15.14
N GLU A 93 -21.68 -19.51 -15.19
CA GLU A 93 -22.25 -20.20 -14.02
C GLU A 93 -21.30 -21.21 -13.39
N ALA A 94 -20.29 -21.69 -14.12
CA ALA A 94 -19.30 -22.60 -13.59
C ALA A 94 -18.29 -21.91 -12.65
N PHE A 95 -18.17 -20.58 -12.73
CA PHE A 95 -17.17 -19.79 -12.01
C PHE A 95 -17.67 -19.24 -10.67
N VAL A 96 -16.79 -19.28 -9.67
CA VAL A 96 -17.08 -18.80 -8.31
C VAL A 96 -17.14 -17.28 -8.30
N ARG A 97 -18.22 -16.76 -7.70
CA ARG A 97 -18.38 -15.33 -7.41
C ARG A 97 -17.67 -14.94 -6.12
N GLN A 98 -17.30 -13.68 -6.03
CA GLN A 98 -16.74 -13.09 -4.82
C GLN A 98 -17.76 -13.05 -3.68
N PRO A 99 -17.33 -12.87 -2.42
CA PRO A 99 -18.23 -12.74 -1.27
C PRO A 99 -19.25 -11.60 -1.40
N ASP A 100 -18.90 -10.53 -2.14
CA ASP A 100 -19.79 -9.41 -2.43
C ASP A 100 -20.77 -9.67 -3.59
N GLY A 101 -20.79 -10.90 -4.12
CA GLY A 101 -21.62 -11.32 -5.25
C GLY A 101 -21.06 -10.97 -6.63
N SER A 102 -19.97 -10.19 -6.69
CA SER A 102 -19.35 -9.79 -7.96
C SER A 102 -18.68 -10.97 -8.66
N LEU A 103 -18.76 -11.02 -9.99
CA LEU A 103 -18.09 -12.06 -10.77
C LEU A 103 -16.58 -11.82 -10.83
N PHE A 104 -16.17 -10.57 -10.96
CA PHE A 104 -14.77 -10.16 -11.13
C PHE A 104 -14.31 -9.29 -9.97
N SER A 105 -13.14 -9.64 -9.42
CA SER A 105 -12.38 -8.80 -8.50
C SER A 105 -12.10 -7.43 -9.13
N TRP A 106 -11.85 -6.43 -8.28
CA TRP A 106 -11.42 -5.12 -8.78
C TRP A 106 -10.16 -5.20 -9.66
N CYS A 107 -9.21 -6.08 -9.34
CA CYS A 107 -8.01 -6.29 -10.14
C CYS A 107 -8.34 -6.81 -11.55
N GLU A 108 -9.18 -7.84 -11.66
CA GLU A 108 -9.61 -8.40 -12.95
C GLU A 108 -10.39 -7.37 -13.77
N ARG A 109 -11.32 -6.65 -13.15
CA ARG A 109 -12.09 -5.59 -13.81
C ARG A 109 -11.19 -4.49 -14.34
N PHE A 110 -10.21 -4.04 -13.55
CA PHE A 110 -9.25 -3.03 -13.98
C PHE A 110 -8.44 -3.48 -15.20
N HIS A 111 -7.98 -4.74 -15.25
CA HIS A 111 -7.30 -5.28 -16.42
C HIS A 111 -8.23 -5.34 -17.64
N CYS A 112 -9.50 -5.70 -17.46
CA CYS A 112 -10.50 -5.67 -18.54
C CYS A 112 -10.72 -4.25 -19.05
N TYR A 113 -10.88 -3.24 -18.18
CA TYR A 113 -10.96 -1.84 -18.60
C TYR A 113 -9.70 -1.40 -19.33
N HIS A 114 -8.52 -1.75 -18.81
CA HIS A 114 -7.26 -1.40 -19.44
C HIS A 114 -7.16 -2.02 -20.85
N HIS A 115 -7.53 -3.29 -21.02
CA HIS A 115 -7.60 -3.95 -22.31
C HIS A 115 -8.63 -3.30 -23.26
N LEU A 116 -9.82 -2.96 -22.77
CA LEU A 116 -10.85 -2.31 -23.58
C LEU A 116 -10.45 -0.90 -24.02
N ILE A 117 -9.81 -0.12 -23.14
CA ILE A 117 -9.40 1.27 -23.41
C ILE A 117 -8.15 1.31 -24.30
N TYR A 118 -7.12 0.52 -23.96
CA TYR A 118 -5.86 0.46 -24.71
C TYR A 118 -5.89 -0.58 -25.87
N GLY A 119 -7.01 -1.25 -26.09
CA GLY A 119 -7.26 -2.10 -27.26
C GLY A 119 -7.89 -1.34 -28.44
N ILE A 120 -8.28 -0.07 -28.26
CA ILE A 120 -8.90 0.73 -29.32
C ILE A 120 -7.86 1.18 -30.34
N VAL A 121 -7.85 0.51 -31.48
CA VAL A 121 -6.93 0.76 -32.59
C VAL A 121 -7.65 1.28 -33.84
N ASN A 122 -6.94 2.04 -34.67
CA ASN A 122 -7.50 2.49 -35.94
C ASN A 122 -7.67 1.28 -36.88
N LYS A 123 -8.92 0.86 -37.09
CA LYS A 123 -9.28 -0.22 -38.02
C LYS A 123 -9.42 0.27 -39.47
N SER A 124 -9.42 1.58 -39.69
CA SER A 124 -9.56 2.17 -41.03
C SER A 124 -8.23 2.05 -41.79
N PRO A 125 -8.28 1.88 -43.12
CA PRO A 125 -7.07 1.81 -43.95
C PRO A 125 -6.36 3.18 -44.09
N SER A 126 -7.01 4.27 -43.67
CA SER A 126 -6.51 5.64 -43.75
C SER A 126 -6.20 6.23 -42.38
N THR A 127 -5.26 7.18 -42.36
CA THR A 127 -4.98 8.01 -41.19
C THR A 127 -6.16 8.94 -40.93
N ILE A 128 -6.67 8.93 -39.70
CA ILE A 128 -7.75 9.82 -39.28
C ILE A 128 -7.12 11.07 -38.66
N ALA A 129 -7.52 12.25 -39.12
CA ALA A 129 -7.10 13.52 -38.53
C ALA A 129 -8.10 13.94 -37.45
N LEU A 130 -7.64 14.01 -36.21
CA LEU A 130 -8.41 14.46 -35.05
C LEU A 130 -8.07 15.92 -34.80
N LYS A 131 -9.07 16.80 -34.81
CA LYS A 131 -8.84 18.24 -34.61
C LYS A 131 -9.33 18.66 -33.23
N PHE A 132 -8.54 19.50 -32.56
CA PHE A 132 -8.93 20.15 -31.31
C PHE A 132 -8.19 21.47 -31.12
N GLU A 133 -8.94 22.58 -31.02
CA GLU A 133 -8.41 23.94 -30.79
C GLU A 133 -7.26 24.31 -31.74
N GLY A 134 -7.41 24.00 -33.04
CA GLY A 134 -6.42 24.29 -34.08
C GLY A 134 -5.21 23.34 -34.14
N ASN A 135 -5.11 22.36 -33.23
CA ASN A 135 -4.11 21.29 -33.30
C ASN A 135 -4.69 20.07 -34.04
N GLU A 136 -3.88 19.45 -34.88
CA GLU A 136 -4.26 18.25 -35.64
C GLU A 136 -3.42 17.05 -35.18
N TYR A 137 -4.11 16.01 -34.71
CA TYR A 137 -3.50 14.76 -34.28
C TYR A 137 -3.78 13.68 -35.33
N HIS A 138 -2.72 13.08 -35.88
CA HIS A 138 -2.84 12.04 -36.89
C HIS A 138 -2.86 10.66 -36.26
N TRP A 139 -3.99 9.97 -36.33
CA TRP A 139 -4.19 8.61 -35.82
C TRP A 139 -3.97 7.58 -36.93
N LYS A 140 -2.85 6.86 -36.88
CA LYS A 140 -2.44 5.93 -37.95
C LYS A 140 -3.13 4.56 -37.84
N PRO A 141 -3.28 3.82 -38.95
CA PRO A 141 -3.79 2.44 -38.93
C PRO A 141 -3.02 1.55 -37.94
N GLY A 142 -3.75 0.83 -37.09
CA GLY A 142 -3.18 -0.06 -36.06
C GLY A 142 -2.63 0.63 -34.80
N GLU A 143 -2.60 1.95 -34.73
CA GLU A 143 -2.15 2.71 -33.56
C GLU A 143 -3.25 2.80 -32.49
N ASN A 144 -2.89 2.76 -31.20
CA ASN A 144 -3.84 2.96 -30.12
C ASN A 144 -4.17 4.45 -29.93
N ILE A 145 -5.47 4.81 -29.94
CA ILE A 145 -5.89 6.21 -29.84
C ILE A 145 -5.55 6.84 -28.48
N VAL A 146 -5.76 6.12 -27.38
CA VAL A 146 -5.58 6.65 -26.02
C VAL A 146 -4.10 6.89 -25.74
N GLN A 147 -3.24 5.91 -26.02
CA GLN A 147 -1.80 6.00 -25.85
C GLN A 147 -1.19 7.11 -26.73
N LYS A 148 -1.68 7.26 -27.97
CA LYS A 148 -1.29 8.37 -28.83
C LYS A 148 -1.67 9.72 -28.20
N LEU A 149 -2.91 9.88 -27.77
CA LEU A 149 -3.37 11.12 -27.14
C LEU A 149 -2.72 11.40 -25.77
N GLU A 150 -2.29 10.37 -25.04
CA GLU A 150 -1.48 10.53 -23.81
C GLU A 150 -0.06 11.03 -24.13
N SER A 151 0.57 10.49 -25.19
CA SER A 151 1.92 10.91 -25.62
C SER A 151 1.96 12.38 -26.09
N GLU A 152 0.85 12.87 -26.65
CA GLU A 152 0.67 14.26 -27.08
C GLU A 152 0.11 15.16 -25.96
N HIS A 153 -0.04 14.62 -24.73
CA HIS A 153 -0.61 15.31 -23.57
C HIS A 153 -2.03 15.86 -23.73
N PHE A 154 -2.78 15.38 -24.73
CA PHE A 154 -4.20 15.67 -24.90
C PHE A 154 -5.03 14.93 -23.84
N VAL A 155 -4.86 13.62 -23.74
CA VAL A 155 -5.35 12.85 -22.59
C VAL A 155 -4.37 13.08 -21.44
N LYS A 156 -4.80 13.83 -20.43
CA LYS A 156 -3.93 14.22 -19.31
C LYS A 156 -3.67 13.05 -18.37
N GLN A 157 -4.69 12.23 -18.15
CA GLN A 157 -4.62 11.06 -17.28
C GLN A 157 -5.85 10.16 -17.46
N VAL A 158 -5.63 8.85 -17.45
CA VAL A 158 -6.64 7.81 -17.15
C VAL A 158 -6.42 7.34 -15.72
N PHE A 159 -7.46 7.36 -14.88
CA PHE A 159 -7.35 6.94 -13.47
C PHE A 159 -8.61 6.24 -12.97
N PRO A 160 -8.49 5.30 -12.03
CA PRO A 160 -9.65 4.66 -11.43
C PRO A 160 -10.40 5.62 -10.50
N LEU A 161 -11.72 5.54 -10.54
CA LEU A 161 -12.66 6.30 -9.72
C LEU A 161 -13.08 5.50 -8.49
N HIS A 162 -13.32 6.22 -7.40
CA HIS A 162 -13.94 5.65 -6.22
C HIS A 162 -15.44 5.41 -6.41
N ASP A 163 -15.89 4.20 -6.08
CA ASP A 163 -17.30 3.91 -5.88
C ASP A 163 -17.77 4.54 -4.55
N GLU A 164 -18.61 5.56 -4.68
CA GLU A 164 -19.08 6.39 -3.56
C GLU A 164 -19.89 5.60 -2.52
N LEU A 165 -20.65 4.58 -2.93
CA LEU A 165 -21.48 3.79 -2.03
C LEU A 165 -20.59 2.89 -1.17
N LYS A 166 -19.74 2.08 -1.83
CA LYS A 166 -18.77 1.21 -1.14
C LYS A 166 -17.80 2.01 -0.27
N ARG A 167 -17.29 3.14 -0.75
CA ARG A 167 -16.37 4.01 0.00
C ARG A 167 -16.99 4.57 1.28
N LYS A 168 -18.23 5.04 1.23
CA LYS A 168 -18.90 5.62 2.41
C LYS A 168 -19.20 4.55 3.45
N ASN A 169 -19.57 3.35 3.01
CA ASN A 169 -19.77 2.21 3.88
C ASN A 169 -18.46 1.87 4.60
N LEU A 170 -17.36 1.67 3.86
CA LEU A 170 -16.02 1.44 4.42
C LEU A 170 -15.57 2.56 5.37
N LEU A 171 -15.82 3.83 5.02
CA LEU A 171 -15.46 4.95 5.88
C LEU A 171 -16.18 4.88 7.24
N LYS A 172 -17.46 4.51 7.24
CA LYS A 172 -18.28 4.42 8.45
C LYS A 172 -18.00 3.15 9.25
N SER A 173 -17.88 2.00 8.61
CA SER A 173 -17.71 0.69 9.26
C SER A 173 -16.30 0.46 9.77
N TRP A 174 -15.29 1.07 9.14
CA TRP A 174 -13.89 0.75 9.40
C TRP A 174 -13.05 1.95 9.83
N ALA A 175 -12.89 2.97 8.98
CA ALA A 175 -11.94 4.07 9.24
C ALA A 175 -12.39 4.99 10.40
N LEU A 176 -13.68 5.30 10.51
CA LEU A 176 -14.23 6.14 11.57
C LEU A 176 -14.71 5.35 12.80
N HIS A 177 -14.70 4.02 12.72
CA HIS A 177 -15.17 3.17 13.81
C HIS A 177 -14.03 2.85 14.78
N TRP A 178 -13.83 3.71 15.76
CA TRP A 178 -12.74 3.60 16.75
C TRP A 178 -12.97 2.52 17.82
N TRP A 179 -14.18 1.96 17.94
CA TRP A 179 -14.48 0.92 18.93
C TRP A 179 -13.88 -0.45 18.57
N ASN A 180 -13.78 -0.75 17.27
CA ASN A 180 -13.03 -1.92 16.78
C ASN A 180 -11.60 -1.52 16.45
N LEU A 181 -10.69 -1.72 17.42
CA LEU A 181 -9.30 -1.30 17.32
C LEU A 181 -8.52 -2.13 16.28
N THR A 182 -8.77 -3.45 16.23
CA THR A 182 -7.95 -4.39 15.44
C THR A 182 -8.75 -5.31 14.51
N ASN A 183 -10.08 -5.18 14.45
CA ASN A 183 -10.91 -5.96 13.53
C ASN A 183 -11.23 -5.13 12.28
N GLN A 184 -10.51 -5.38 11.19
CA GLN A 184 -10.74 -4.75 9.88
C GLN A 184 -11.61 -5.65 8.99
N PRO A 185 -12.50 -5.08 8.15
CA PRO A 185 -13.28 -5.85 7.18
C PRO A 185 -12.42 -6.20 5.95
N ILE A 186 -11.54 -7.20 6.08
CA ILE A 186 -10.54 -7.55 5.06
C ILE A 186 -11.18 -7.90 3.70
N ASP A 187 -12.33 -8.59 3.69
CA ASP A 187 -13.02 -8.96 2.44
C ASP A 187 -13.57 -7.74 1.69
N GLU A 188 -14.08 -6.73 2.41
CA GLU A 188 -14.55 -5.48 1.82
C GLU A 188 -13.37 -4.64 1.31
N ILE A 189 -12.25 -4.63 2.04
CA ILE A 189 -11.01 -3.96 1.61
C ILE A 189 -10.46 -4.64 0.35
N TYR A 190 -10.47 -5.97 0.31
CA TYR A 190 -10.04 -6.78 -0.82
C TYR A 190 -10.89 -6.50 -2.07
N SER A 191 -12.22 -6.50 -1.95
CA SER A 191 -13.10 -6.22 -3.09
C SER A 191 -12.97 -4.78 -3.60
N TYR A 192 -12.63 -3.82 -2.72
CA TYR A 192 -12.55 -2.41 -3.08
C TYR A 192 -11.17 -1.95 -3.58
N PHE A 193 -10.08 -2.32 -2.89
CA PHE A 193 -8.71 -1.87 -3.20
C PHE A 193 -7.85 -2.94 -3.88
N GLY A 194 -8.23 -4.22 -3.78
CA GLY A 194 -7.47 -5.35 -4.32
C GLY A 194 -6.54 -6.00 -3.29
N THR A 195 -5.84 -7.06 -3.73
CA THR A 195 -5.14 -8.00 -2.85
C THR A 195 -3.97 -7.37 -2.08
N LYS A 196 -3.11 -6.58 -2.75
CA LYS A 196 -1.91 -6.02 -2.11
C LYS A 196 -2.24 -5.17 -0.86
N ILE A 197 -3.21 -4.26 -0.99
CA ILE A 197 -3.66 -3.39 0.12
C ILE A 197 -4.40 -4.21 1.20
N ALA A 198 -5.22 -5.19 0.81
CA ALA A 198 -5.90 -6.05 1.78
C ALA A 198 -4.91 -6.88 2.62
N ILE A 199 -3.87 -7.44 1.99
CA ILE A 199 -2.79 -8.17 2.68
C ILE A 199 -2.05 -7.24 3.65
N TYR A 200 -1.77 -5.99 3.27
CA TYR A 200 -1.16 -5.02 4.18
C TYR A 200 -2.00 -4.79 5.44
N PHE A 201 -3.30 -4.49 5.30
CA PHE A 201 -4.15 -4.27 6.48
C PHE A 201 -4.37 -5.54 7.30
N ALA A 202 -4.41 -6.71 6.66
CA ALA A 202 -4.44 -7.99 7.37
C ALA A 202 -3.14 -8.21 8.19
N PHE A 203 -1.97 -7.91 7.60
CA PHE A 203 -0.69 -7.99 8.27
C PHE A 203 -0.60 -6.99 9.43
N LEU A 204 -0.94 -5.71 9.18
CA LEU A 204 -0.91 -4.66 10.19
C LEU A 204 -1.88 -4.96 11.35
N GLY A 205 -3.08 -5.46 11.05
CA GLY A 205 -4.05 -5.89 12.05
C GLY A 205 -3.54 -7.03 12.90
N MET A 206 -3.06 -8.10 12.27
CA MET A 206 -2.47 -9.24 12.96
C MET A 206 -1.27 -8.81 13.81
N TYR A 207 -0.32 -8.06 13.24
CA TYR A 207 0.85 -7.55 13.95
C TYR A 207 0.46 -6.75 15.19
N THR A 208 -0.54 -5.86 15.07
CA THR A 208 -1.05 -5.07 16.20
C THR A 208 -1.65 -5.95 17.28
N GLN A 209 -2.47 -6.95 16.91
CA GLN A 209 -3.07 -7.89 17.88
C GLN A 209 -2.00 -8.66 18.65
N TRP A 210 -0.99 -9.19 17.96
CA TRP A 210 0.11 -9.91 18.60
C TRP A 210 1.00 -9.01 19.46
N MET A 211 1.14 -7.72 19.09
CA MET A 211 1.91 -6.76 19.88
C MET A 211 1.18 -6.32 21.17
N LEU A 212 -0.14 -6.49 21.27
CA LEU A 212 -0.87 -6.22 22.52
C LEU A 212 -0.43 -7.13 23.67
N PHE A 213 0.02 -8.36 23.39
CA PHE A 213 0.52 -9.29 24.41
C PHE A 213 1.78 -8.77 25.14
N PRO A 214 2.91 -8.48 24.44
CA PRO A 214 4.09 -7.90 25.10
C PRO A 214 3.83 -6.49 25.64
N ALA A 215 2.92 -5.72 25.04
CA ALA A 215 2.51 -4.43 25.59
C ALA A 215 1.84 -4.56 26.97
N ALA A 216 0.88 -5.48 27.10
CA ALA A 216 0.21 -5.76 28.37
C ALA A 216 1.21 -6.28 29.43
N PHE A 217 2.12 -7.16 29.03
CA PHE A 217 3.19 -7.66 29.89
C PHE A 217 4.12 -6.54 30.37
N ALA A 218 4.55 -5.65 29.46
CA ALA A 218 5.39 -4.50 29.80
C ALA A 218 4.71 -3.53 30.76
N ILE A 219 3.41 -3.26 30.57
CA ILE A 219 2.61 -2.45 31.49
C ILE A 219 2.50 -3.13 32.86
N ALA A 220 2.21 -4.44 32.89
CA ALA A 220 2.11 -5.18 34.14
C ALA A 220 3.42 -5.15 34.95
N LEU A 221 4.57 -5.36 34.29
CA LEU A 221 5.89 -5.23 34.92
C LEU A 221 6.14 -3.81 35.49
N GLN A 222 5.60 -2.78 34.84
CA GLN A 222 5.74 -1.39 35.29
C GLN A 222 4.83 -1.06 36.49
N LEU A 223 3.72 -1.79 36.65
CA LEU A 223 2.73 -1.60 37.74
C LEU A 223 3.06 -2.40 39.00
N ILE A 224 3.90 -3.42 38.91
CA ILE A 224 4.39 -4.17 40.08
C ILE A 224 5.37 -3.28 40.85
N ASP A 225 4.92 -2.80 41.99
CA ASP A 225 5.64 -1.86 42.85
C ASP A 225 6.40 -2.64 43.93
N PHE A 226 7.72 -2.41 44.05
CA PHE A 226 8.53 -2.94 45.15
C PHE A 226 8.29 -2.14 46.45
N GLY A 227 7.11 -2.33 47.06
CA GLY A 227 6.89 -2.18 48.50
C GLY A 227 7.01 -0.78 49.16
N SER A 228 7.49 -0.79 50.41
CA SER A 228 6.91 -0.05 51.55
C SER A 228 7.43 1.39 51.82
N LEU A 229 7.78 2.19 50.82
CA LEU A 229 8.26 3.58 51.03
C LEU A 229 7.42 4.69 50.36
N ARG A 230 6.30 4.35 49.72
CA ARG A 230 5.48 5.30 48.94
C ARG A 230 4.99 6.55 49.69
N LEU A 231 4.63 6.46 50.98
CA LEU A 231 4.02 7.57 51.73
C LEU A 231 5.05 8.58 52.31
N LEU A 232 6.34 8.22 52.37
CA LEU A 232 7.43 9.13 52.73
C LEU A 232 8.06 9.79 51.48
N VAL A 233 8.01 9.10 50.34
CA VAL A 233 8.65 9.50 49.07
C VAL A 233 7.85 10.55 48.31
N LEU A 234 6.51 10.53 48.36
CA LEU A 234 5.65 11.46 47.60
C LEU A 234 5.90 12.96 47.89
N PRO A 235 6.06 13.42 49.15
CA PRO A 235 6.38 14.82 49.44
C PRO A 235 7.82 15.21 49.06
N VAL A 236 8.78 14.30 49.27
CA VAL A 236 10.19 14.49 48.85
C VAL A 236 10.32 14.51 47.33
N PHE A 237 9.52 13.69 46.64
CA PHE A 237 9.41 13.65 45.18
C PHE A 237 8.73 14.91 44.63
N PHE A 238 7.69 15.44 45.29
CA PHE A 238 7.05 16.70 44.90
C PHE A 238 8.00 17.90 45.05
N VAL A 239 8.69 18.00 46.19
CA VAL A 239 9.74 19.02 46.42
C VAL A 239 10.90 18.83 45.43
N GLY A 240 11.30 17.60 45.16
CA GLY A 240 12.29 17.23 44.15
C GLY A 240 11.88 17.59 42.73
N ILE A 241 10.61 17.42 42.35
CA ILE A 241 10.02 17.81 41.06
C ILE A 241 10.03 19.33 40.92
N ILE A 242 9.69 20.08 41.96
CA ILE A 242 9.69 21.55 41.93
C ILE A 242 11.12 22.09 41.87
N LEU A 243 12.05 21.58 42.69
CA LEU A 243 13.47 21.93 42.63
C LEU A 243 14.08 21.56 41.28
N TRP A 244 13.79 20.36 40.78
CA TRP A 244 14.19 19.94 39.45
C TRP A 244 13.59 20.84 38.38
N ALA A 245 12.31 21.22 38.44
CA ALA A 245 11.69 22.10 37.44
C ALA A 245 12.31 23.51 37.44
N VAL A 246 12.66 24.05 38.61
CA VAL A 246 13.35 25.34 38.75
C VAL A 246 14.78 25.25 38.23
N ILE A 247 15.55 24.25 38.65
CA ILE A 247 16.92 24.00 38.19
C ILE A 247 16.91 23.72 36.68
N PHE A 248 16.01 22.86 36.21
CA PHE A 248 15.81 22.56 34.80
C PHE A 248 15.47 23.82 34.02
N SER A 249 14.57 24.70 34.49
CA SER A 249 14.24 25.93 33.77
C SER A 249 15.45 26.88 33.68
N GLN A 250 16.30 26.93 34.71
CA GLN A 250 17.54 27.72 34.71
C GLN A 250 18.66 27.10 33.85
N PHE A 251 18.85 25.78 33.93
CA PHE A 251 19.79 25.04 33.09
C PHE A 251 19.30 24.94 31.65
N TRP A 252 18.00 24.93 31.40
CA TRP A 252 17.38 25.02 30.08
C TRP A 252 17.63 26.40 29.49
N LYS A 253 17.51 27.49 30.26
CA LYS A 253 17.95 28.82 29.79
C LYS A 253 19.43 28.84 29.39
N ARG A 254 20.34 28.22 30.17
CA ARG A 254 21.77 28.07 29.80
C ARG A 254 21.99 27.15 28.61
N LYS A 255 21.30 26.01 28.55
CA LYS A 255 21.43 24.99 27.50
C LYS A 255 20.77 25.42 26.20
N ASN A 256 19.71 26.24 26.24
CA ASN A 256 19.03 26.84 25.09
C ASN A 256 19.98 27.79 24.33
N SER A 257 20.83 28.54 25.04
CA SER A 257 21.90 29.35 24.44
C SER A 257 22.95 28.48 23.71
N ALA A 258 23.36 27.35 24.29
CA ALA A 258 24.28 26.39 23.66
C ALA A 258 23.60 25.56 22.53
N LEU A 259 22.30 25.29 22.66
CA LEU A 259 21.48 24.58 21.69
C LEU A 259 21.18 25.44 20.46
N LEU A 260 20.97 26.76 20.59
CA LEU A 260 20.79 27.68 19.45
C LEU A 260 21.99 27.62 18.46
N ALA A 261 23.21 27.46 18.98
CA ALA A 261 24.41 27.28 18.16
C ALA A 261 24.51 25.87 17.52
N ARG A 262 23.91 24.85 18.14
CA ARG A 262 23.88 23.46 17.64
C ARG A 262 22.68 23.14 16.76
N PHE A 263 21.58 23.88 16.85
CA PHE A 263 20.37 23.65 16.07
C PHE A 263 20.59 23.92 14.58
N GLY A 264 21.43 24.90 14.21
CA GLY A 264 21.85 25.08 12.82
C GLY A 264 22.55 23.85 12.25
N LEU A 265 23.52 23.31 12.99
CA LEU A 265 24.24 22.09 12.59
C LEU A 265 23.35 20.84 12.63
N THR A 266 22.44 20.73 13.60
CA THR A 266 21.52 19.58 13.74
C THR A 266 20.45 19.60 12.64
N ALA A 267 19.88 20.77 12.33
CA ALA A 267 18.96 20.94 11.23
C ALA A 267 19.66 20.69 9.88
N PHE A 268 20.87 21.21 9.70
CA PHE A 268 21.70 20.91 8.52
C PHE A 268 21.99 19.41 8.40
N TYR A 269 22.31 18.73 9.50
CA TYR A 269 22.54 17.29 9.53
C TYR A 269 21.28 16.48 9.17
N ILE A 270 20.12 16.82 9.74
CA ILE A 270 18.83 16.17 9.41
C ILE A 270 18.46 16.40 7.94
N LEU A 271 18.62 17.63 7.43
CA LEU A 271 18.38 17.96 6.03
C LEU A 271 19.35 17.22 5.10
N SER A 272 20.62 17.10 5.50
CA SER A 272 21.65 16.35 4.76
C SER A 272 21.33 14.86 4.69
N ILE A 273 20.90 14.27 5.81
CA ILE A 273 20.43 12.88 5.85
C ILE A 273 19.24 12.71 4.90
N GLN A 274 18.18 13.51 5.06
CA GLN A 274 16.99 13.41 4.20
C GLN A 274 17.31 13.62 2.72
N HIS A 275 18.26 14.50 2.40
CA HIS A 275 18.73 14.69 1.04
C HIS A 275 19.45 13.44 0.51
N PHE A 276 20.39 12.90 1.28
CA PHE A 276 21.15 11.71 0.91
C PHE A 276 20.27 10.49 0.71
N THR A 277 19.28 10.26 1.59
CA THR A 277 18.31 9.16 1.45
C THR A 277 17.54 9.26 0.14
N ARG A 278 17.04 10.46 -0.19
CA ARG A 278 16.30 10.69 -1.44
C ARG A 278 17.17 10.47 -2.67
N VAL A 279 18.43 10.89 -2.63
CA VAL A 279 19.38 10.68 -3.73
C VAL A 279 19.67 9.18 -3.89
N CYS A 280 19.97 8.46 -2.80
CA CYS A 280 20.27 7.03 -2.85
C CYS A 280 19.05 6.18 -3.25
N GLY A 281 17.83 6.58 -2.85
CA GLY A 281 16.59 5.95 -3.33
C GLY A 281 16.44 6.09 -4.85
N LYS A 282 16.67 7.29 -5.40
CA LYS A 282 16.65 7.52 -6.86
C LYS A 282 17.74 6.74 -7.60
N ILE A 283 18.93 6.61 -7.00
CA ILE A 283 20.01 5.78 -7.54
C ILE A 283 19.58 4.31 -7.56
N SER A 284 18.92 3.82 -6.51
CA SER A 284 18.41 2.44 -6.43
C SER A 284 17.39 2.15 -7.53
N VAL A 285 16.46 3.09 -7.79
CA VAL A 285 15.51 3.00 -8.91
C VAL A 285 16.22 2.94 -10.26
N LYS A 286 17.26 3.78 -10.46
CA LYS A 286 18.03 3.78 -11.71
C LYS A 286 18.81 2.48 -11.89
N LEU A 287 19.40 1.93 -10.82
CA LEU A 287 20.13 0.66 -10.85
C LEU A 287 19.22 -0.48 -11.28
N ILE A 288 17.98 -0.51 -10.81
CA ILE A 288 17.00 -1.55 -11.13
C ILE A 288 16.51 -1.49 -12.57
N LYS A 289 16.54 -0.31 -13.21
CA LYS A 289 16.30 -0.22 -14.65
C LYS A 289 17.41 -0.88 -15.48
N HIS A 290 18.61 -1.04 -14.91
CA HIS A 290 19.75 -1.70 -15.56
C HIS A 290 19.90 -3.17 -15.14
N GLU A 291 19.17 -3.61 -14.11
CA GLU A 291 19.19 -5.00 -13.63
C GLU A 291 18.24 -5.85 -14.46
N ASN A 292 18.77 -6.92 -15.08
CA ASN A 292 17.98 -7.83 -15.89
C ASN A 292 17.18 -8.80 -15.00
N ASN A 293 16.04 -8.34 -14.50
CA ASN A 293 15.15 -9.13 -13.66
C ASN A 293 14.13 -9.90 -14.53
N GLU A 294 14.02 -11.21 -14.33
CA GLU A 294 13.13 -12.09 -15.10
C GLU A 294 11.64 -11.77 -14.92
N THR A 295 11.24 -11.30 -13.73
CA THR A 295 9.84 -11.09 -13.35
C THR A 295 9.66 -9.75 -12.63
N THR A 296 8.49 -9.15 -12.76
CA THR A 296 8.11 -7.91 -12.06
C THR A 296 8.16 -8.04 -10.53
N GLU A 297 7.81 -9.20 -9.98
CA GLU A 297 7.89 -9.48 -8.54
C GLU A 297 9.34 -9.47 -8.02
N LYS A 298 10.24 -10.26 -8.64
CA LYS A 298 11.68 -10.25 -8.29
C LYS A 298 12.29 -8.85 -8.38
N ARG A 299 11.87 -8.05 -9.37
CA ARG A 299 12.30 -6.66 -9.53
C ARG A 299 11.86 -5.78 -8.35
N ALA A 300 10.61 -5.94 -7.90
CA ALA A 300 10.07 -5.23 -6.73
C ALA A 300 10.82 -5.65 -5.46
N ASP A 301 11.02 -6.95 -5.24
CA ASP A 301 11.75 -7.47 -4.07
C ASP A 301 13.20 -6.95 -4.01
N SER A 302 13.89 -6.93 -5.14
CA SER A 302 15.25 -6.37 -5.26
C SER A 302 15.31 -4.88 -4.89
N LEU A 303 14.27 -4.10 -5.25
CA LEU A 303 14.14 -2.70 -4.84
C LEU A 303 13.96 -2.56 -3.34
N VAL A 304 13.08 -3.39 -2.77
CA VAL A 304 12.80 -3.42 -1.33
C VAL A 304 14.09 -3.66 -0.54
N TYR A 305 14.91 -4.65 -0.88
CA TYR A 305 16.16 -4.90 -0.15
C TYR A 305 17.16 -3.73 -0.24
N LYS A 306 17.35 -3.15 -1.43
CA LYS A 306 18.31 -2.05 -1.66
C LYS A 306 17.91 -0.80 -0.86
N VAL A 307 16.64 -0.41 -0.93
CA VAL A 307 16.14 0.77 -0.23
C VAL A 307 16.05 0.52 1.27
N PHE A 308 15.55 -0.65 1.70
CA PHE A 308 15.52 -1.02 3.12
C PHE A 308 16.93 -0.95 3.74
N GLY A 309 17.95 -1.52 3.09
CA GLY A 309 19.33 -1.48 3.60
C GLY A 309 19.84 -0.06 3.85
N LEU A 310 19.51 0.90 2.96
CA LEU A 310 19.86 2.31 3.11
C LEU A 310 19.16 2.95 4.32
N TYR A 311 17.84 2.78 4.40
CA TYR A 311 17.04 3.35 5.49
C TYR A 311 17.35 2.69 6.83
N PHE A 312 17.64 1.39 6.84
CA PHE A 312 18.09 0.64 8.01
C PHE A 312 19.40 1.24 8.54
N MET A 313 20.43 1.36 7.70
CA MET A 313 21.72 1.90 8.13
C MET A 313 21.57 3.34 8.65
N GLN A 314 20.86 4.19 7.91
CA GLN A 314 20.58 5.56 8.34
C GLN A 314 19.87 5.63 9.70
N SER A 315 18.85 4.80 9.90
CA SER A 315 18.02 4.84 11.10
C SER A 315 18.76 4.31 12.32
N TYR A 316 19.51 3.20 12.17
CA TYR A 316 20.07 2.49 13.31
C TYR A 316 21.53 2.77 13.60
N ILE A 317 22.35 3.27 12.64
CA ILE A 317 23.79 3.44 12.87
C ILE A 317 24.10 4.32 14.09
N GLY A 318 23.35 5.41 14.27
CA GLY A 318 23.50 6.30 15.43
C GLY A 318 23.07 5.64 16.74
N ILE A 319 22.07 4.76 16.70
CA ILE A 319 21.59 4.06 17.90
C ILE A 319 22.56 2.94 18.26
N PHE A 320 23.07 2.20 17.28
CA PHE A 320 24.15 1.24 17.46
C PHE A 320 25.42 1.89 18.01
N TYR A 321 25.75 3.11 17.59
CA TYR A 321 26.83 3.88 18.20
C TYR A 321 26.58 4.15 19.69
N HIS A 322 25.38 4.59 20.06
CA HIS A 322 25.03 4.82 21.47
C HIS A 322 25.01 3.54 22.30
N ALA A 323 24.53 2.44 21.71
CA ALA A 323 24.51 1.13 22.31
C ALA A 323 25.95 0.61 22.49
N LEU A 324 26.65 0.28 21.40
CA LEU A 324 27.92 -0.45 21.36
C LEU A 324 29.12 0.34 21.89
N LEU A 325 29.21 1.63 21.54
CA LEU A 325 30.40 2.45 21.82
C LEU A 325 30.23 3.34 23.05
N HIS A 326 29.09 4.03 23.18
CA HIS A 326 28.86 4.96 24.30
C HIS A 326 28.43 4.24 25.59
N ARG A 327 27.92 3.00 25.51
CA ARG A 327 27.61 2.10 26.64
C ARG A 327 26.89 2.76 27.82
N ASN A 328 25.92 3.63 27.54
CA ASN A 328 25.12 4.30 28.56
C ASN A 328 23.64 4.04 28.31
N PHE A 329 23.05 3.25 29.20
CA PHE A 329 21.67 2.77 29.06
C PHE A 329 20.64 3.89 29.20
N LEU A 330 20.91 4.89 30.04
CA LEU A 330 20.04 6.05 30.23
C LEU A 330 20.02 6.91 28.98
N THR A 331 21.17 7.18 28.37
CA THR A 331 21.22 7.97 27.13
C THR A 331 20.63 7.18 25.96
N LEU A 332 20.88 5.86 25.87
CA LEU A 332 20.26 5.00 24.88
C LEU A 332 18.73 5.04 24.99
N ARG A 333 18.18 4.86 26.20
CA ARG A 333 16.72 4.96 26.45
C ARG A 333 16.17 6.33 26.08
N GLN A 334 16.85 7.41 26.43
CA GLN A 334 16.43 8.78 26.06
C GLN A 334 16.41 8.98 24.54
N VAL A 335 17.45 8.51 23.83
CA VAL A 335 17.53 8.60 22.37
C VAL A 335 16.42 7.77 21.70
N LEU A 336 16.15 6.56 22.20
CA LEU A 336 15.08 5.70 21.70
C LEU A 336 13.70 6.35 21.90
N ILE A 337 13.39 6.83 23.11
CA ILE A 337 12.12 7.51 23.42
C ILE A 337 11.96 8.74 22.54
N GLN A 338 12.99 9.58 22.45
CA GLN A 338 12.95 10.79 21.64
C GLN A 338 12.72 10.43 20.17
N ARG A 339 13.45 9.45 19.63
CA ARG A 339 13.30 9.04 18.23
C ARG A 339 11.91 8.47 17.95
N LEU A 340 11.42 7.55 18.77
CA LEU A 340 10.11 6.92 18.59
C LEU A 340 8.96 7.94 18.71
N LEU A 341 8.98 8.81 19.72
CA LEU A 341 7.92 9.82 19.87
C LEU A 341 7.99 10.88 18.76
N VAL A 342 9.18 11.33 18.40
CA VAL A 342 9.34 12.34 17.34
C VAL A 342 9.01 11.76 15.98
N SER A 343 9.50 10.57 15.63
CA SER A 343 9.15 9.93 14.35
C SER A 343 7.65 9.74 14.29
N GLN A 344 7.04 9.18 15.34
CA GLN A 344 5.62 8.86 15.27
C GLN A 344 4.70 10.08 15.18
N VAL A 345 4.95 11.10 16.00
CA VAL A 345 4.08 12.27 15.99
C VAL A 345 4.32 13.09 14.72
N PHE A 346 5.57 13.26 14.32
CA PHE A 346 5.93 14.11 13.19
C PHE A 346 5.62 13.46 11.84
N GLU A 347 5.90 12.17 11.68
CA GLU A 347 5.60 11.42 10.45
C GLU A 347 4.09 11.31 10.26
N ASN A 348 3.33 10.88 11.27
CA ASN A 348 1.86 10.83 11.18
C ASN A 348 1.26 12.21 10.89
N LEU A 349 1.81 13.29 11.47
CA LEU A 349 1.35 14.64 11.18
C LEU A 349 1.65 15.03 9.73
N LEU A 350 2.89 14.86 9.27
CA LEU A 350 3.29 15.21 7.91
C LEU A 350 2.50 14.40 6.89
N GLU A 351 2.35 13.12 7.11
CA GLU A 351 1.72 12.21 6.18
C GLU A 351 0.21 12.49 6.01
N ASN A 352 -0.50 12.85 7.09
CA ASN A 352 -1.90 13.24 7.01
C ASN A 352 -2.09 14.68 6.50
N THR A 353 -1.14 15.58 6.79
CA THR A 353 -1.29 17.01 6.47
C THR A 353 -0.84 17.33 5.04
N LEU A 354 0.22 16.72 4.53
CA LEU A 354 0.81 17.03 3.22
C LEU A 354 -0.16 16.75 2.05
N PRO A 355 -0.84 15.60 1.96
CA PRO A 355 -1.80 15.34 0.89
C PRO A 355 -2.95 16.33 0.90
N TYR A 356 -3.47 16.67 2.09
CA TYR A 356 -4.53 17.65 2.27
C TYR A 356 -4.09 19.05 1.85
N LEU A 357 -2.90 19.50 2.27
CA LEU A 357 -2.32 20.79 1.86
C LEU A 357 -2.11 20.83 0.34
N LYS A 358 -1.58 19.78 -0.27
CA LYS A 358 -1.37 19.68 -1.73
C LYS A 358 -2.70 19.77 -2.49
N TYR A 359 -3.73 19.08 -2.03
CA TYR A 359 -5.08 19.18 -2.57
C TYR A 359 -5.66 20.60 -2.42
N SER A 360 -5.57 21.19 -1.23
CA SER A 360 -6.06 22.54 -0.93
C SER A 360 -5.36 23.60 -1.81
N TYR A 361 -4.04 23.48 -1.97
CA TYR A 361 -3.24 24.35 -2.83
C TYR A 361 -3.61 24.19 -4.31
N LYS A 362 -3.74 22.95 -4.82
CA LYS A 362 -4.15 22.69 -6.22
C LYS A 362 -5.54 23.28 -6.50
N LYS A 363 -6.48 23.10 -5.56
CA LYS A 363 -7.83 23.66 -5.62
C LYS A 363 -7.83 25.19 -5.61
N TYR A 364 -7.03 25.82 -4.74
CA TYR A 364 -6.86 27.27 -4.69
C TYR A 364 -6.32 27.81 -6.01
N ARG A 365 -5.26 27.20 -6.56
CA ARG A 365 -4.62 27.61 -7.81
C ARG A 365 -5.57 27.59 -8.99
N VAL A 366 -6.37 26.53 -9.13
CA VAL A 366 -7.38 26.41 -10.21
C VAL A 366 -8.47 27.48 -10.05
N ARG A 367 -8.92 27.74 -8.81
CA ARG A 367 -9.92 28.78 -8.54
C ARG A 367 -9.40 30.18 -8.85
N ASP A 368 -8.15 30.47 -8.46
CA ASP A 368 -7.53 31.77 -8.71
C ASP A 368 -7.36 32.04 -10.21
N LYS A 369 -6.84 31.04 -10.96
CA LYS A 369 -6.69 31.15 -12.42
C LYS A 369 -8.02 31.49 -13.10
N LYS A 370 -9.10 30.79 -12.76
CA LYS A 370 -10.42 31.05 -13.36
C LYS A 370 -11.05 32.37 -12.93
N LYS A 371 -10.78 32.82 -11.70
CA LYS A 371 -11.23 34.14 -11.23
C LYS A 371 -10.57 35.27 -12.04
N ARG A 372 -9.30 35.11 -12.42
CA ARG A 372 -8.59 36.05 -13.30
C ARG A 372 -9.17 36.03 -14.72
N GLU A 373 -9.52 34.87 -15.25
CA GLU A 373 -10.08 34.72 -16.61
C GLU A 373 -11.51 35.29 -16.76
N LYS A 374 -12.39 35.13 -15.75
CA LYS A 374 -13.81 35.54 -15.87
C LYS A 374 -14.13 36.98 -15.46
N GLY A 375 -13.14 37.75 -15.00
CA GLY A 375 -13.40 39.03 -14.35
C GLY A 375 -14.31 38.88 -13.10
N SER A 376 -14.55 39.96 -12.38
CA SER A 376 -15.34 40.00 -11.13
C SER A 376 -16.84 39.73 -11.35
N SER A 377 -17.24 38.57 -11.88
CA SER A 377 -18.64 38.15 -11.94
C SER A 377 -19.01 37.24 -10.76
N THR A 378 -20.04 37.67 -10.04
CA THR A 378 -20.51 37.26 -8.70
C THR A 378 -21.22 35.91 -8.67
N ARG A 379 -20.63 34.84 -9.21
CA ARG A 379 -21.12 33.46 -8.96
C ARG A 379 -20.03 32.68 -8.24
N LYS A 380 -20.33 32.17 -7.04
CA LYS A 380 -19.41 31.27 -6.30
C LYS A 380 -18.98 30.14 -7.25
N ILE A 381 -17.73 30.14 -7.69
CA ILE A 381 -17.15 29.05 -8.48
C ILE A 381 -17.05 27.85 -7.54
N GLN A 382 -18.05 26.98 -7.59
CA GLN A 382 -18.11 25.76 -6.80
C GLN A 382 -17.59 24.62 -7.66
N PHE A 383 -16.60 23.88 -7.16
CA PHE A 383 -16.22 22.57 -7.70
C PHE A 383 -17.41 21.62 -7.46
N THR A 384 -18.34 21.58 -8.42
CA THR A 384 -19.60 20.85 -8.29
C THR A 384 -19.42 19.36 -8.55
N THR A 385 -18.50 19.00 -9.46
CA THR A 385 -18.35 17.61 -9.92
C THR A 385 -17.36 16.82 -9.05
N ARG A 386 -17.72 15.59 -8.69
CA ARG A 386 -16.92 14.75 -7.79
C ARG A 386 -15.66 14.20 -8.46
N VAL A 387 -15.75 13.84 -9.75
CA VAL A 387 -14.62 13.39 -10.56
C VAL A 387 -13.50 14.43 -10.58
N GLU A 388 -13.86 15.72 -10.66
CA GLU A 388 -12.89 16.80 -10.58
C GLU A 388 -12.21 16.85 -9.21
N LYS A 389 -12.97 16.69 -8.11
CA LYS A 389 -12.38 16.63 -6.76
C LYS A 389 -11.40 15.48 -6.62
N GLU A 390 -11.73 14.31 -7.17
CA GLU A 390 -10.86 13.14 -7.15
C GLU A 390 -9.61 13.33 -8.02
N TYR A 391 -9.74 13.89 -9.23
CA TYR A 391 -8.60 14.23 -10.08
C TYR A 391 -7.64 15.23 -9.41
N MET A 392 -8.13 16.09 -8.53
CA MET A 392 -7.32 17.03 -7.76
C MET A 392 -6.54 16.39 -6.61
N LYS A 393 -6.89 15.18 -6.17
CA LYS A 393 -6.15 14.45 -5.13
C LYS A 393 -4.78 13.98 -5.64
N SER A 394 -3.90 13.66 -4.71
CA SER A 394 -2.61 13.05 -5.06
C SER A 394 -2.78 11.57 -5.39
N SER A 395 -1.89 11.04 -6.24
CA SER A 395 -1.73 9.60 -6.42
C SER A 395 -1.08 9.01 -5.17
N TYR A 396 -1.41 7.75 -4.86
CA TYR A 396 -0.78 6.99 -3.79
C TYR A 396 0.50 6.33 -4.34
N SER A 397 1.62 7.05 -4.22
CA SER A 397 2.90 6.69 -4.83
C SER A 397 4.04 6.70 -3.83
N ALA A 398 5.03 5.85 -4.07
CA ALA A 398 6.20 5.74 -3.21
C ALA A 398 7.08 7.01 -3.26
N SER A 399 7.68 7.36 -2.13
CA SER A 399 8.58 8.50 -1.94
C SER A 399 9.84 8.42 -2.82
N ILE A 400 10.22 7.21 -3.21
CA ILE A 400 11.36 6.89 -4.08
C ILE A 400 11.07 7.06 -5.58
N GLY A 401 9.79 7.21 -5.97
CA GLY A 401 9.38 7.51 -7.35
C GLY A 401 8.07 6.85 -7.78
N GLU A 402 7.29 7.54 -8.61
CA GLU A 402 5.95 7.13 -9.08
C GLU A 402 5.94 5.94 -10.05
N GLU A 403 7.09 5.55 -10.62
CA GLU A 403 7.14 4.64 -11.77
C GLU A 403 7.15 3.14 -11.44
N LEU A 404 7.41 2.74 -10.18
CA LEU A 404 7.66 1.33 -9.84
C LEU A 404 6.76 0.82 -8.71
N GLU A 405 6.74 1.49 -7.56
CA GLU A 405 5.96 1.09 -6.39
C GLU A 405 4.91 2.14 -6.00
N ASP A 406 3.84 1.65 -5.38
CA ASP A 406 2.79 2.48 -4.78
C ASP A 406 3.19 2.93 -3.36
N GLY A 407 2.39 3.79 -2.74
CA GLY A 407 2.66 4.31 -1.40
C GLY A 407 2.82 3.22 -0.32
N LEU A 408 2.33 2.00 -0.59
CA LEU A 408 2.41 0.86 0.33
C LEU A 408 3.85 0.47 0.64
N PHE A 409 4.77 0.77 -0.27
CA PHE A 409 6.18 0.61 -0.06
C PHE A 409 6.67 1.42 1.16
N ASP A 410 6.26 2.69 1.25
CA ASP A 410 6.65 3.56 2.35
C ASP A 410 5.98 3.10 3.66
N ASP A 411 4.70 2.70 3.60
CA ASP A 411 3.95 2.19 4.76
C ASP A 411 4.60 0.92 5.36
N PHE A 412 5.01 -0.05 4.51
CA PHE A 412 5.75 -1.22 4.97
C PHE A 412 7.16 -0.88 5.48
N LEU A 413 7.84 0.10 4.85
CA LEU A 413 9.15 0.55 5.28
C LEU A 413 9.10 1.17 6.68
N GLU A 414 8.13 2.03 6.94
CA GLU A 414 7.87 2.59 8.26
C GLU A 414 7.63 1.48 9.28
N LEU A 415 6.74 0.55 8.96
CA LEU A 415 6.39 -0.57 9.83
C LEU A 415 7.60 -1.46 10.16
N ALA A 416 8.45 -1.76 9.16
CA ALA A 416 9.66 -2.56 9.35
C ALA A 416 10.71 -1.83 10.21
N LEU A 417 10.89 -0.52 10.01
CA LEU A 417 11.81 0.29 10.82
C LEU A 417 11.29 0.43 12.27
N GLN A 418 10.00 0.62 12.46
CA GLN A 418 9.39 0.64 13.79
C GLN A 418 9.57 -0.73 14.48
N PHE A 419 9.28 -1.83 13.78
CA PHE A 419 9.48 -3.20 14.29
C PHE A 419 10.93 -3.44 14.73
N GLY A 420 11.92 -3.07 13.91
CA GLY A 420 13.33 -3.21 14.26
C GLY A 420 13.72 -2.36 15.48
N MET A 421 13.19 -1.14 15.60
CA MET A 421 13.43 -0.29 16.77
C MET A 421 12.88 -0.90 18.06
N ILE A 422 11.70 -1.49 18.00
CA ILE A 422 11.05 -2.14 19.15
C ILE A 422 11.83 -3.40 19.55
N MET A 423 12.10 -4.27 18.57
CA MET A 423 12.65 -5.60 18.83
C MET A 423 14.13 -5.55 19.20
N MET A 424 14.97 -4.81 18.47
CA MET A 424 16.43 -4.82 18.71
C MET A 424 16.84 -4.17 20.04
N PHE A 425 16.01 -3.29 20.59
CA PHE A 425 16.27 -2.54 21.81
C PHE A 425 15.23 -2.81 22.91
N ALA A 426 14.57 -3.96 22.86
CA ALA A 426 13.52 -4.36 23.79
C ALA A 426 13.97 -4.29 25.26
N CYS A 427 15.19 -4.75 25.56
CA CYS A 427 15.76 -4.67 26.92
C CYS A 427 15.96 -3.21 27.40
N ALA A 428 16.23 -2.27 26.50
CA ALA A 428 16.51 -0.87 26.84
C ALA A 428 15.27 -0.11 27.31
N PHE A 429 14.11 -0.42 26.72
CA PHE A 429 12.86 0.24 27.07
C PHE A 429 11.65 -0.65 26.79
N PRO A 430 11.27 -1.56 27.71
CA PRO A 430 10.15 -2.48 27.50
C PRO A 430 8.80 -1.78 27.25
N LEU A 431 8.57 -0.60 27.83
CA LEU A 431 7.32 0.16 27.61
C LEU A 431 7.15 0.62 26.14
N THR A 432 8.20 0.50 25.31
CA THR A 432 8.13 0.70 23.86
C THR A 432 7.03 -0.12 23.20
N PHE A 433 6.79 -1.37 23.65
CA PHE A 433 5.74 -2.21 23.10
C PHE A 433 4.34 -1.60 23.28
N ALA A 434 4.09 -0.92 24.40
CA ALA A 434 2.82 -0.23 24.63
C ALA A 434 2.64 1.00 23.73
N PHE A 435 3.69 1.81 23.57
CA PHE A 435 3.66 2.95 22.64
C PHE A 435 3.48 2.51 21.20
N ALA A 436 4.17 1.45 20.79
CA ALA A 436 4.03 0.88 19.46
C ALA A 436 2.63 0.32 19.22
N ALA A 437 2.03 -0.36 20.21
CA ALA A 437 0.66 -0.88 20.08
C ALA A 437 -0.36 0.25 19.93
N LEU A 438 -0.25 1.31 20.73
CA LEU A 438 -1.09 2.50 20.56
C LEU A 438 -0.87 3.12 19.18
N ASN A 439 0.37 3.19 18.72
CA ASN A 439 0.67 3.72 17.42
C ASN A 439 0.01 2.92 16.29
N ASN A 440 0.20 1.61 16.27
CA ASN A 440 -0.32 0.81 15.17
C ASN A 440 -1.86 0.81 15.14
N ILE A 441 -2.51 0.93 16.30
CA ILE A 441 -3.96 1.16 16.39
C ILE A 441 -4.33 2.47 15.69
N THR A 442 -3.60 3.56 15.95
CA THR A 442 -3.83 4.82 15.23
C THR A 442 -3.51 4.69 13.75
N GLU A 443 -2.47 3.92 13.40
CA GLU A 443 -1.99 3.76 12.04
C GLU A 443 -3.01 3.03 11.15
N ILE A 444 -3.62 1.95 11.66
CA ILE A 444 -4.71 1.24 10.99
C ILE A 444 -5.83 2.21 10.57
N LYS A 445 -6.13 3.22 11.41
CA LYS A 445 -7.21 4.19 11.17
C LYS A 445 -6.77 5.33 10.26
N THR A 446 -5.56 5.87 10.46
CA THR A 446 -5.01 6.93 9.61
C THR A 446 -4.79 6.42 8.19
N ASP A 447 -4.22 5.23 8.01
CA ASP A 447 -4.06 4.57 6.70
C ASP A 447 -5.38 4.38 5.95
N ALA A 448 -6.39 3.84 6.65
CA ALA A 448 -7.72 3.68 6.08
C ALA A 448 -8.31 5.03 5.64
N LEU A 449 -8.16 6.06 6.47
CA LEU A 449 -8.64 7.42 6.16
C LEU A 449 -7.87 8.04 4.98
N LYS A 450 -6.55 7.90 4.95
CA LYS A 450 -5.65 8.36 3.88
C LYS A 450 -6.12 7.81 2.53
N LEU A 451 -6.30 6.48 2.43
CA LEU A 451 -6.71 5.81 1.19
C LEU A 451 -8.16 6.12 0.77
N LEU A 452 -9.09 6.26 1.73
CA LEU A 452 -10.50 6.52 1.41
C LEU A 452 -10.78 7.99 1.09
N THR A 453 -10.00 8.94 1.62
CA THR A 453 -10.36 10.37 1.54
C THR A 453 -9.30 11.24 0.90
N MET A 454 -8.01 10.98 1.12
CA MET A 454 -6.93 11.91 0.74
C MET A 454 -6.30 11.59 -0.61
N PHE A 455 -6.21 10.31 -0.98
CA PHE A 455 -5.66 9.85 -2.25
C PHE A 455 -6.74 9.57 -3.30
N LYS A 456 -6.30 9.50 -4.56
CA LYS A 456 -7.05 8.83 -5.63
C LYS A 456 -7.14 7.34 -5.33
N ARG A 457 -8.14 6.63 -5.87
CA ARG A 457 -8.18 5.18 -5.78
C ARG A 457 -6.87 4.60 -6.34
N PRO A 458 -6.12 3.79 -5.58
CA PRO A 458 -4.92 3.14 -6.11
C PRO A 458 -5.28 2.15 -7.22
N VAL A 459 -4.35 1.98 -8.16
CA VAL A 459 -4.44 0.93 -9.18
C VAL A 459 -4.28 -0.42 -8.48
N PRO A 460 -5.18 -1.39 -8.70
CA PRO A 460 -5.10 -2.68 -8.02
C PRO A 460 -3.89 -3.47 -8.49
N ARG A 461 -3.16 -4.05 -7.53
CA ARG A 461 -2.07 -4.99 -7.80
C ARG A 461 -2.40 -6.33 -7.17
N ALA A 462 -2.20 -7.40 -7.93
CA ALA A 462 -2.24 -8.75 -7.39
C ALA A 462 -0.97 -8.98 -6.54
N ALA A 463 -1.14 -9.63 -5.40
CA ALA A 463 -0.05 -10.06 -4.54
C ALA A 463 -0.49 -11.34 -3.83
N THR A 464 0.41 -12.31 -3.71
CA THR A 464 0.15 -13.57 -3.00
C THR A 464 0.59 -13.49 -1.54
N THR A 465 1.63 -12.70 -1.26
CA THR A 465 2.22 -12.50 0.07
C THR A 465 2.67 -11.04 0.24
N ILE A 466 3.20 -10.70 1.43
CA ILE A 466 3.88 -9.42 1.66
C ILE A 466 5.23 -9.30 0.92
N GLY A 467 5.73 -10.38 0.28
CA GLY A 467 6.96 -10.37 -0.50
C GLY A 467 8.24 -10.26 0.34
N ALA A 468 9.24 -9.54 -0.18
CA ALA A 468 10.54 -9.31 0.48
C ALA A 468 10.46 -8.80 1.93
N TRP A 469 9.38 -8.10 2.30
CA TRP A 469 9.17 -7.62 3.66
C TRP A 469 9.17 -8.75 4.69
N LEU A 470 8.64 -9.94 4.36
CA LEU A 470 8.68 -11.09 5.28
C LEU A 470 10.11 -11.47 5.63
N ASN A 471 10.99 -11.52 4.62
CA ASN A 471 12.40 -11.83 4.81
C ASN A 471 13.12 -10.74 5.61
N ILE A 472 12.74 -9.48 5.43
CA ILE A 472 13.24 -8.36 6.24
C ILE A 472 12.83 -8.52 7.72
N PHE A 473 11.56 -8.83 8.01
CA PHE A 473 11.11 -9.09 9.38
C PHE A 473 11.87 -10.28 10.00
N GLN A 474 12.09 -11.35 9.24
CA GLN A 474 12.90 -12.50 9.70
C GLN A 474 14.35 -12.12 10.01
N PHE A 475 14.96 -11.27 9.17
CA PHE A 475 16.29 -10.73 9.42
C PHE A 475 16.33 -9.87 10.70
N LEU A 476 15.35 -8.98 10.87
CA LEU A 476 15.25 -8.12 12.07
C LEU A 476 15.06 -8.93 13.36
N ILE A 477 14.33 -10.05 13.32
CA ILE A 477 14.18 -10.96 14.46
C ILE A 477 15.53 -11.56 14.86
N VAL A 478 16.28 -12.10 13.91
CA VAL A 478 17.61 -12.67 14.19
C VAL A 478 18.54 -11.60 14.75
N LEU A 479 18.59 -10.42 14.12
CA LEU A 479 19.41 -9.32 14.59
C LEU A 479 19.01 -8.86 15.99
N SER A 480 17.71 -8.87 16.32
CA SER A 480 17.22 -8.49 17.65
C SER A 480 17.68 -9.43 18.77
N ILE A 481 17.82 -10.73 18.48
CA ILE A 481 18.36 -11.69 19.44
C ILE A 481 19.80 -11.29 19.76
N CYS A 482 20.62 -11.09 18.73
CA CYS A 482 22.02 -10.70 18.89
C CYS A 482 22.17 -9.34 19.62
N THR A 483 21.39 -8.33 19.25
CA THR A 483 21.51 -6.99 19.85
C THR A 483 21.05 -6.96 21.30
N ASN A 484 19.97 -7.65 21.67
CA ASN A 484 19.53 -7.71 23.07
C ASN A 484 20.50 -8.53 23.93
N CYS A 485 21.07 -9.62 23.41
CA CYS A 485 22.13 -10.36 24.12
C CYS A 485 23.35 -9.45 24.38
N ALA A 486 23.81 -8.70 23.37
CA ALA A 486 24.90 -7.74 23.53
C ALA A 486 24.58 -6.64 24.56
N LEU A 487 23.35 -6.11 24.56
CA LEU A 487 22.91 -5.12 25.56
C LEU A 487 22.89 -5.69 26.99
N LEU A 488 22.47 -6.95 27.15
CA LEU A 488 22.48 -7.63 28.45
C LEU A 488 23.89 -7.84 28.99
N VAL A 489 24.85 -8.22 28.13
CA VAL A 489 26.26 -8.33 28.52
C VAL A 489 26.76 -7.02 29.12
N TRP A 490 26.41 -5.87 28.53
CA TRP A 490 26.89 -4.58 29.04
C TRP A 490 26.14 -4.11 30.27
N LEU A 491 24.84 -4.41 30.38
CA LEU A 491 24.09 -4.11 31.59
C LEU A 491 24.72 -4.84 32.80
N TYR A 492 25.11 -6.10 32.58
CA TYR A 492 25.79 -6.90 33.59
C TYR A 492 27.22 -6.42 33.90
N ASP A 493 27.95 -5.94 32.88
CA ASP A 493 29.30 -5.37 33.03
C ASP A 493 29.33 -4.12 33.93
N GLN A 494 28.27 -3.28 33.89
CA GLN A 494 28.19 -2.07 34.72
C GLN A 494 28.03 -2.36 36.23
N GLU A 495 27.52 -3.53 36.62
CA GLU A 495 27.27 -3.87 38.04
C GLU A 495 28.52 -4.36 38.80
N GLY A 496 29.66 -4.54 38.12
CA GLY A 496 30.99 -4.67 38.75
C GLY A 496 31.28 -5.96 39.54
N ASN A 497 30.40 -6.96 39.52
CA ASN A 497 30.58 -8.23 40.25
C ASN A 497 31.25 -9.31 39.37
N TRP A 498 32.56 -9.20 39.15
CA TRP A 498 33.27 -10.13 38.27
C TRP A 498 33.72 -11.44 38.97
N SER A 499 33.20 -12.57 38.47
CA SER A 499 34.01 -13.74 38.10
C SER A 499 33.67 -14.09 36.65
N ILE A 500 34.68 -14.22 35.79
CA ILE A 500 34.59 -13.95 34.35
C ILE A 500 33.84 -15.01 33.53
N GLU A 501 33.62 -16.20 34.09
CA GLU A 501 33.32 -17.37 33.26
C GLU A 501 31.82 -17.77 33.17
N PRO A 502 30.98 -17.70 34.21
CA PRO A 502 29.61 -18.23 34.11
C PRO A 502 28.59 -17.27 33.49
N GLY A 503 28.68 -15.95 33.75
CA GLY A 503 27.65 -14.98 33.30
C GLY A 503 27.66 -14.73 31.79
N LEU A 504 28.84 -14.53 31.20
CA LEU A 504 29.00 -14.37 29.76
C LEU A 504 28.63 -15.66 29.01
N ALA A 505 29.05 -16.81 29.54
CA ALA A 505 28.66 -18.12 29.01
C ALA A 505 27.14 -18.31 29.06
N ALA A 506 26.47 -17.90 30.14
CA ALA A 506 25.01 -17.98 30.25
C ALA A 506 24.29 -17.13 29.19
N ILE A 507 24.77 -15.92 28.90
CA ILE A 507 24.18 -15.07 27.85
C ILE A 507 24.42 -15.67 26.46
N LEU A 508 25.61 -16.21 26.19
CA LEU A 508 25.91 -16.85 24.91
C LEU A 508 25.10 -18.15 24.72
N VAL A 509 24.92 -18.94 25.78
CA VAL A 509 24.05 -20.11 25.78
C VAL A 509 22.59 -19.69 25.55
N MET A 510 22.12 -18.64 26.21
CA MET A 510 20.79 -18.07 25.99
C MET A 510 20.61 -17.64 24.53
N GLU A 511 21.58 -16.97 23.93
CA GLU A 511 21.56 -16.59 22.51
C GLU A 511 21.37 -17.81 21.61
N HIS A 512 22.17 -18.87 21.80
CA HIS A 512 22.08 -20.10 21.00
C HIS A 512 20.75 -20.83 21.20
N ILE A 513 20.20 -20.84 22.43
CA ILE A 513 18.88 -21.40 22.71
C ILE A 513 17.80 -20.60 21.99
N LEU A 514 17.84 -19.27 22.02
CA LEU A 514 16.86 -18.41 21.34
C LEU A 514 16.94 -18.56 19.82
N LEU A 515 18.14 -18.65 19.25
CA LEU A 515 18.34 -18.94 17.83
C LEU A 515 17.81 -20.33 17.47
N LEU A 516 18.08 -21.35 18.30
CA LEU A 516 17.57 -22.70 18.10
C LEU A 516 16.03 -22.74 18.15
N ILE A 517 15.41 -22.03 19.10
CA ILE A 517 13.95 -21.89 19.16
C ILE A 517 13.43 -21.22 17.89
N LYS A 518 14.05 -20.11 17.45
CA LYS A 518 13.65 -19.40 16.22
C LYS A 518 13.67 -20.33 15.01
N PHE A 519 14.80 -20.96 14.74
CA PHE A 519 14.93 -21.85 13.57
C PHE A 519 14.11 -23.14 13.72
N GLY A 520 13.95 -23.65 14.95
CA GLY A 520 13.12 -24.79 15.27
C GLY A 520 11.64 -24.52 14.99
N VAL A 521 11.09 -23.42 15.50
CA VAL A 521 9.69 -23.02 15.23
C VAL A 521 9.45 -22.85 13.73
N SER A 522 10.37 -22.19 13.00
CA SER A 522 10.27 -22.08 11.54
C SER A 522 10.29 -23.43 10.80
N ARG A 523 10.89 -24.48 11.40
CA ARG A 523 10.96 -25.81 10.79
C ARG A 523 9.77 -26.70 11.14
N PHE A 524 9.20 -26.53 12.35
CA PHE A 524 8.12 -27.37 12.87
C PHE A 524 6.73 -26.82 12.61
N VAL A 525 6.56 -25.49 12.58
CA VAL A 525 5.29 -24.86 12.24
C VAL A 525 5.16 -24.84 10.72
N PRO A 526 4.19 -25.54 10.12
CA PRO A 526 4.00 -25.51 8.67
C PRO A 526 3.61 -24.10 8.22
N GLU A 527 4.16 -23.67 7.08
CA GLU A 527 3.89 -22.34 6.51
C GLU A 527 2.41 -22.12 6.17
N GLU A 528 1.68 -23.21 5.92
CA GLU A 528 0.27 -23.20 5.58
C GLU A 528 -0.59 -24.01 6.57
N PRO A 529 -1.81 -23.55 6.88
CA PRO A 529 -2.75 -24.34 7.67
C PRO A 529 -3.16 -25.65 6.98
N ALA A 530 -3.41 -26.69 7.77
CA ALA A 530 -3.80 -28.01 7.26
C ALA A 530 -5.04 -27.95 6.33
N TRP A 531 -6.06 -27.18 6.71
CA TRP A 531 -7.28 -27.05 5.91
C TRP A 531 -7.05 -26.38 4.55
N VAL A 532 -6.10 -25.44 4.44
CA VAL A 532 -5.70 -24.80 3.17
C VAL A 532 -4.99 -25.81 2.29
N ARG A 533 -4.02 -26.54 2.87
CA ARG A 533 -3.28 -27.59 2.19
C ARG A 533 -4.22 -28.68 1.66
N ASP A 534 -5.12 -29.16 2.50
CA ASP A 534 -6.08 -30.21 2.14
C ASP A 534 -7.03 -29.73 1.05
N SER A 535 -7.49 -28.47 1.12
CA SER A 535 -8.29 -27.85 0.07
C SER A 535 -7.52 -27.76 -1.26
N ARG A 536 -6.24 -27.38 -1.23
CA ARG A 536 -5.40 -27.34 -2.44
C ARG A 536 -5.18 -28.73 -3.02
N VAL A 537 -4.88 -29.73 -2.18
CA VAL A 537 -4.69 -31.13 -2.61
C VAL A 537 -5.99 -31.69 -3.21
N LYS A 538 -7.14 -31.42 -2.57
CA LYS A 538 -8.46 -31.80 -3.10
C LYS A 538 -8.75 -31.13 -4.46
N ASN A 539 -8.38 -29.87 -4.62
CA ASN A 539 -8.54 -29.17 -5.89
C ASN A 539 -7.60 -29.72 -6.97
N ALA A 540 -6.34 -30.01 -6.63
CA ALA A 540 -5.36 -30.58 -7.55
C ALA A 540 -5.74 -31.99 -8.02
N THR A 541 -6.19 -32.85 -7.10
CA THR A 541 -6.67 -34.22 -7.42
C THR A 541 -7.91 -34.19 -8.30
N ARG A 542 -8.88 -33.31 -8.01
CA ARG A 542 -10.04 -33.08 -8.89
C ARG A 542 -9.62 -32.61 -10.28
N ALA A 543 -8.62 -31.73 -10.37
CA ALA A 543 -8.09 -31.27 -11.65
C ALA A 543 -7.45 -32.39 -12.48
N GLN A 544 -6.67 -33.25 -11.83
CA GLN A 544 -6.08 -34.41 -12.49
C GLN A 544 -7.14 -35.41 -12.97
N ASP A 545 -8.17 -35.70 -12.16
CA ASP A 545 -9.26 -36.61 -12.53
C ASP A 545 -10.06 -36.06 -13.73
N MET A 546 -10.38 -34.76 -13.73
CA MET A 546 -11.07 -34.12 -14.85
C MET A 546 -10.23 -34.10 -16.13
N CYS A 547 -8.94 -33.75 -16.03
CA CYS A 547 -8.03 -33.79 -17.18
C CYS A 547 -7.93 -35.21 -17.76
N SER A 548 -7.83 -36.22 -16.89
CA SER A 548 -7.81 -37.64 -17.28
C SER A 548 -9.11 -38.04 -17.99
N LYS A 549 -10.27 -37.66 -17.46
CA LYS A 549 -11.58 -37.90 -18.08
C LYS A 549 -11.71 -37.21 -19.44
N GLN A 550 -11.22 -35.99 -19.56
CA GLN A 550 -11.25 -35.24 -20.82
C GLN A 550 -10.34 -35.89 -21.87
N LEU A 551 -9.11 -36.28 -21.49
CA LEU A 551 -8.21 -37.06 -22.34
C LEU A 551 -8.85 -38.37 -22.80
N LEU A 552 -9.47 -39.12 -21.89
CA LEU A 552 -10.17 -40.37 -22.22
C LEU A 552 -11.36 -40.13 -23.16
N ARG A 553 -12.12 -39.05 -22.98
CA ARG A 553 -13.19 -38.64 -23.91
C ARG A 553 -12.62 -38.31 -25.28
N THR A 554 -11.56 -37.52 -25.38
CA THR A 554 -10.93 -37.17 -26.66
C THR A 554 -10.38 -38.40 -27.38
N ILE A 555 -9.74 -39.33 -26.65
CA ILE A 555 -9.27 -40.61 -27.21
C ILE A 555 -10.46 -41.47 -27.68
N SER A 556 -11.55 -41.52 -26.91
CA SER A 556 -12.77 -42.27 -27.27
C SER A 556 -13.46 -41.69 -28.51
N VAL A 557 -13.59 -40.36 -28.59
CA VAL A 557 -14.13 -39.66 -29.76
C VAL A 557 -13.22 -39.87 -30.97
N GLY A 558 -11.89 -39.74 -30.81
CA GLY A 558 -10.93 -40.01 -31.87
C GLY A 558 -11.02 -41.44 -32.41
N LYS A 559 -11.20 -42.44 -31.52
CA LYS A 559 -11.46 -43.82 -31.93
C LYS A 559 -12.78 -43.99 -32.69
N LYS A 560 -13.84 -43.31 -32.28
CA LYS A 560 -15.14 -43.33 -32.99
C LYS A 560 -15.04 -42.69 -34.38
N VAL A 561 -14.36 -41.55 -34.50
CA VAL A 561 -14.13 -40.88 -35.80
C VAL A 561 -13.31 -41.77 -36.73
N PHE A 562 -12.25 -42.41 -36.22
CA PHE A 562 -11.45 -43.37 -37.01
C PHE A 562 -12.26 -44.57 -37.48
N ALA A 563 -13.20 -45.06 -36.66
CA ALA A 563 -14.08 -46.16 -37.04
C ALA A 563 -15.06 -45.75 -38.14
N VAL A 564 -15.67 -44.57 -38.04
CA VAL A 564 -16.60 -44.03 -39.07
C VAL A 564 -15.90 -43.76 -40.40
N VAL A 565 -14.69 -43.20 -40.39
CA VAL A 565 -13.90 -43.01 -41.62
C VAL A 565 -13.59 -44.34 -42.30
N ARG A 566 -13.26 -45.38 -41.52
CA ARG A 566 -12.94 -46.71 -42.05
C ARG A 566 -14.18 -47.46 -42.60
N GLU A 567 -15.38 -47.13 -42.12
CA GLU A 567 -16.64 -47.67 -42.67
C GLU A 567 -17.13 -46.92 -43.91
N GLY A 568 -16.76 -45.65 -44.11
CA GLY A 568 -17.11 -44.88 -45.31
C GLY A 568 -16.21 -45.13 -46.54
N GLU A 569 -15.09 -45.82 -46.38
CA GLU A 569 -14.17 -46.23 -47.47
C GLU A 569 -14.44 -47.66 -48.00
N ARG A 570 -15.50 -48.33 -47.51
CA ARG A 570 -16.03 -49.58 -48.07
C ARG A 570 -17.37 -49.33 -48.73
#